data_AF-A0A9P6TJV3-F1
#
_entry.id   AF-A0A9P6TJV3-F1
#
_cell.length_a   1.000
_cell.length_b   1.000
_cell.length_c   1.000
_cell.angle_alpha   90.00
_cell.angle_beta   90.00
_cell.angle_gamma   90.00
#
_symmetry.space_group_name_H-M   'P 1'
#
loop_
_entity.id
_entity.type
_entity.pdbx_description
1 polymer ?
#
loop_
_entity_poly.entity_id
_entity_poly.type
_entity_poly.pdbx_seq_one_letter_code
_entity_poly.pdbx_strand_id
1 'polypeptide(L)'
;MTTRRKRQKVTVPASAGELVGDAIQELSGALIQRTTDILVDGIQEFTPPHRSACFARNQIRETFAPAKHTYPRPTARDQSSSFVEVDEVYPDDSSLSVGTIIKRACLKHYDDYKTLDENEQHLVDLGANGILDLGFGSAQKDLFSESGWRSLLQRFSKRFDSKNPVLEVNDRKLKEIEMLAKATPCEARALAGKMESTHRGASSTLFDLYYEYLKVLEFKKYVFRKDIDITEADVTVKIWGPLLESMMRDKADLRLKWGDSIGDSGSVSKAGFKVDVRLVQDIVSKVNNRKEQDAANVEIARLDAPIGKIDSDRCKLFLESKCVIDRLVQVTGDCNMIVCGLQLAGRKITLYSTAIESNGLYVAMKEESATLPATEVDLPDLRKVYQVLSMFRTAATATADITLRNHPPHPSASTNVSYTRHTWLPPRGNHHVPHLPQYFYS
;
A
#
# COMPACT_ATOMS: atom_id res chain seq x y z
N MET A 1 38.64 33.28 20.83
CA MET A 1 38.08 33.98 19.66
C MET A 1 37.63 32.93 18.66
N THR A 2 36.32 32.64 18.59
CA THR A 2 35.74 31.56 17.78
C THR A 2 34.73 32.17 16.81
N THR A 3 35.06 32.17 15.52
CA THR A 3 34.22 32.71 14.45
C THR A 3 33.18 31.67 14.01
N ARG A 4 31.91 31.96 14.29
CA ARG A 4 30.74 31.14 13.94
C ARG A 4 30.27 31.48 12.52
N ARG A 5 30.65 30.68 11.51
CA ARG A 5 30.12 30.80 10.13
C ARG A 5 28.74 30.13 10.04
N LYS A 6 27.69 30.94 9.87
CA LYS A 6 26.35 30.47 9.46
C LYS A 6 26.40 30.05 7.99
N ARG A 7 26.00 28.82 7.67
CA ARG A 7 25.78 28.35 6.29
C ARG A 7 24.39 28.79 5.82
N GLN A 8 24.33 29.44 4.67
CA GLN A 8 23.13 29.84 3.95
C GLN A 8 22.60 28.64 3.16
N LYS A 9 21.30 28.33 3.32
CA LYS A 9 20.56 27.38 2.48
C LYS A 9 20.33 28.03 1.12
N VAL A 10 20.66 27.33 0.04
CA VAL A 10 20.33 27.72 -1.33
C VAL A 10 19.02 27.01 -1.70
N THR A 11 17.95 27.79 -1.87
CA THR A 11 16.63 27.34 -2.34
C THR A 11 16.59 27.47 -3.85
N VAL A 12 16.16 26.41 -4.55
CA VAL A 12 15.80 26.50 -5.98
C VAL A 12 14.53 27.36 -6.09
N PRO A 13 14.46 28.32 -7.03
CA PRO A 13 13.34 29.25 -7.09
C PRO A 13 12.09 28.51 -7.59
N ALA A 14 11.01 28.59 -6.82
CA ALA A 14 9.67 28.40 -7.36
C ALA A 14 9.44 29.41 -8.49
N SER A 15 8.58 29.08 -9.44
CA SER A 15 8.33 29.96 -10.58
C SER A 15 7.92 31.34 -10.04
N ALA A 16 8.37 32.42 -10.69
CA ALA A 16 8.12 33.79 -10.19
C ALA A 16 6.62 34.07 -9.99
N GLY A 17 5.73 33.37 -10.70
CA GLY A 17 4.28 33.43 -10.53
C GLY A 17 3.78 32.81 -9.22
N GLU A 18 4.29 31.63 -8.83
CA GLU A 18 3.90 30.95 -7.59
C GLU A 18 4.38 31.69 -6.35
N LEU A 19 5.64 32.18 -6.36
CA LEU A 19 6.18 32.98 -5.26
C LEU A 19 5.40 34.27 -5.05
N VAL A 20 4.93 34.89 -6.12
CA VAL A 20 4.10 36.11 -6.06
C VAL A 20 2.69 35.77 -5.58
N GLY A 21 2.10 34.66 -6.04
CA GLY A 21 0.79 34.21 -5.60
C GLY A 21 0.73 33.92 -4.10
N ASP A 22 1.66 33.09 -3.61
CA ASP A 22 1.75 32.72 -2.19
C ASP A 22 2.10 33.92 -1.32
N ALA A 23 3.03 34.78 -1.75
CA ALA A 23 3.37 36.00 -1.02
C ALA A 23 2.21 37.00 -0.95
N ILE A 24 1.43 37.15 -2.03
CA ILE A 24 0.22 37.99 -2.02
C ILE A 24 -0.82 37.42 -1.05
N GLN A 25 -1.00 36.09 -1.03
CA GLN A 25 -1.99 35.46 -0.16
C GLN A 25 -1.58 35.54 1.32
N GLU A 26 -0.31 35.32 1.63
CA GLU A 26 0.25 35.43 2.98
C GLU A 26 0.25 36.89 3.46
N LEU A 27 0.66 37.85 2.62
CA LEU A 27 0.60 39.28 2.95
C LEU A 27 -0.84 39.77 3.13
N SER A 28 -1.77 39.30 2.30
CA SER A 28 -3.19 39.63 2.44
C SER A 28 -3.76 39.10 3.76
N GLY A 29 -3.47 37.84 4.11
CA GLY A 29 -3.88 37.25 5.38
C GLY A 29 -3.29 37.97 6.59
N ALA A 30 -1.99 38.26 6.58
CA ALA A 30 -1.29 38.95 7.66
C ALA A 30 -1.76 40.41 7.81
N LEU A 31 -2.03 41.11 6.70
CA LEU A 31 -2.55 42.48 6.73
C LEU A 31 -3.97 42.51 7.29
N ILE A 32 -4.85 41.61 6.84
CA ILE A 32 -6.23 41.50 7.36
C ILE A 32 -6.22 41.19 8.86
N GLN A 33 -5.40 40.24 9.29
CA GLN A 33 -5.31 39.87 10.71
C GLN A 33 -4.81 41.06 11.55
N ARG A 34 -3.73 41.72 11.10
CA ARG A 34 -3.16 42.87 11.83
C ARG A 34 -4.09 44.07 11.87
N THR A 35 -4.80 44.37 10.78
CA THR A 35 -5.81 45.44 10.74
C THR A 35 -7.01 45.09 11.64
N THR A 36 -7.41 43.82 11.68
CA THR A 36 -8.46 43.34 12.58
C THR A 36 -8.06 43.51 14.04
N ASP A 37 -6.83 43.14 14.40
CA ASP A 37 -6.34 43.24 15.78
C ASP A 37 -6.23 44.71 16.21
N ILE A 38 -5.71 45.60 15.35
CA ILE A 38 -5.65 47.06 15.61
C ILE A 38 -7.06 47.64 15.82
N LEU A 39 -8.04 47.24 14.99
CA LEU A 39 -9.42 47.70 15.14
C LEU A 39 -10.07 47.16 16.42
N VAL A 40 -9.79 45.91 16.80
CA VAL A 40 -10.30 45.29 18.04
C VAL A 40 -9.72 45.98 19.27
N ASP A 41 -8.42 46.22 19.29
CA ASP A 41 -7.73 46.90 20.40
C ASP A 41 -8.22 48.35 20.53
N GLY A 42 -8.37 49.05 19.40
CA GLY A 42 -8.94 50.40 19.38
C GLY A 42 -10.40 50.46 19.84
N ILE A 43 -11.23 49.45 19.55
CA ILE A 43 -12.62 49.42 20.04
C ILE A 43 -12.68 49.13 21.55
N GLN A 44 -11.78 48.28 22.06
CA GLN A 44 -11.72 47.93 23.49
C GLN A 44 -11.31 49.13 24.37
N GLU A 45 -10.49 50.04 23.86
CA GLU A 45 -10.04 51.22 24.59
C GLU A 45 -11.17 52.27 24.80
N PHE A 46 -12.23 52.22 23.97
CA PHE A 46 -13.30 53.24 23.96
C PHE A 46 -14.70 52.72 24.37
N THR A 47 -14.88 51.44 24.73
CA THR A 47 -16.19 50.94 25.19
C THR A 47 -16.15 50.17 26.52
N PRO A 48 -17.07 50.45 27.48
CA PRO A 48 -17.12 49.78 28.78
C PRO A 48 -17.50 48.29 28.67
N PRO A 49 -17.14 47.46 29.66
CA PRO A 49 -17.06 46.01 29.49
C PRO A 49 -18.45 45.36 29.53
N HIS A 50 -18.57 44.28 28.75
CA HIS A 50 -19.69 43.32 28.71
C HIS A 50 -20.88 43.65 27.80
N ARG A 51 -20.64 43.60 26.48
CA ARG A 51 -21.44 42.90 25.43
C ARG A 51 -21.10 43.39 24.02
N SER A 52 -20.59 44.62 23.91
CA SER A 52 -20.27 45.29 22.63
C SER A 52 -19.07 44.70 21.89
N ALA A 53 -17.98 44.35 22.60
CA ALA A 53 -16.74 43.91 21.95
C ALA A 53 -16.85 42.56 21.21
N CYS A 54 -17.64 41.61 21.72
CA CYS A 54 -17.88 40.34 21.04
C CYS A 54 -18.71 40.53 19.76
N PHE A 55 -19.70 41.43 19.82
CA PHE A 55 -20.53 41.78 18.67
C PHE A 55 -19.70 42.50 17.59
N ALA A 56 -18.89 43.50 17.96
CA ALA A 56 -17.99 44.19 17.05
C ALA A 56 -16.95 43.24 16.41
N ARG A 57 -16.40 42.30 17.19
CA ARG A 57 -15.47 41.28 16.66
C ARG A 57 -16.15 40.36 15.65
N ASN A 58 -17.38 39.94 15.89
CA ASN A 58 -18.15 39.14 14.93
C ASN A 58 -18.52 39.95 13.68
N GLN A 59 -18.91 41.21 13.84
CA GLN A 59 -19.27 42.08 12.72
C GLN A 59 -18.05 42.43 11.84
N ILE A 60 -16.88 42.67 12.44
CA ILE A 60 -15.61 42.83 11.71
C ILE A 60 -15.24 41.51 11.02
N ARG A 61 -15.36 40.37 11.70
CA ARG A 61 -15.10 39.06 11.09
C ARG A 61 -16.05 38.75 9.93
N GLU A 62 -17.30 39.21 9.97
CA GLU A 62 -18.26 39.08 8.86
C GLU A 62 -18.01 40.08 7.73
N THR A 63 -17.63 41.32 8.07
CA THR A 63 -17.36 42.40 7.10
C THR A 63 -16.05 42.16 6.34
N PHE A 64 -15.05 41.61 7.03
CA PHE A 64 -13.74 41.23 6.49
C PHE A 64 -13.59 39.73 6.29
N ALA A 65 -14.66 38.94 6.49
CA ALA A 65 -14.70 37.61 5.89
C ALA A 65 -14.48 37.85 4.41
N PRO A 66 -13.44 37.28 3.79
CA PRO A 66 -13.19 37.47 2.37
C PRO A 66 -14.52 37.22 1.69
N ALA A 67 -15.05 38.24 0.98
CA ALA A 67 -16.31 38.13 0.27
C ALA A 67 -16.25 36.77 -0.39
N LYS A 68 -17.14 35.85 0.01
CA LYS A 68 -17.14 34.49 -0.51
C LYS A 68 -17.33 34.69 -2.00
N HIS A 69 -16.22 34.76 -2.74
CA HIS A 69 -16.25 34.98 -4.16
C HIS A 69 -16.96 33.73 -4.66
N THR A 70 -18.24 33.89 -4.99
CA THR A 70 -19.15 32.85 -5.42
C THR A 70 -18.83 32.38 -6.83
N TYR A 71 -17.56 32.49 -7.24
CA TYR A 71 -17.10 31.73 -8.37
C TYR A 71 -17.10 30.27 -7.92
N PRO A 72 -17.91 29.40 -8.56
CA PRO A 72 -17.86 27.99 -8.27
C PRO A 72 -16.40 27.56 -8.43
N ARG A 73 -15.81 26.99 -7.37
CA ARG A 73 -14.48 26.39 -7.51
C ARG A 73 -14.60 25.33 -8.61
N PRO A 74 -13.67 25.30 -9.59
CA PRO A 74 -13.64 24.24 -10.57
C PRO A 74 -13.68 22.90 -9.86
N THR A 75 -14.59 22.03 -10.29
CA THR A 75 -14.71 20.67 -9.75
C THR A 75 -13.49 19.84 -10.17
N ALA A 76 -13.23 18.73 -9.49
CA ALA A 76 -12.16 17.82 -9.93
C ALA A 76 -12.44 17.33 -11.36
N ARG A 77 -13.72 17.10 -11.68
CA ARG A 77 -14.18 16.75 -13.02
C ARG A 77 -13.81 17.80 -14.07
N ASP A 78 -13.93 19.10 -13.77
CA ASP A 78 -13.58 20.19 -14.71
C ASP A 78 -12.09 20.21 -15.07
N GLN A 79 -11.23 19.74 -14.17
CA GLN A 79 -9.78 19.70 -14.36
C GLN A 79 -9.32 18.44 -15.10
N SER A 80 -10.18 17.42 -15.21
CA SER A 80 -9.82 16.12 -15.76
C SER A 80 -9.31 16.19 -17.20
N SER A 81 -9.82 17.06 -18.06
CA SER A 81 -9.36 17.15 -19.46
C SER A 81 -8.02 17.85 -19.63
N SER A 82 -7.66 18.75 -18.71
CA SER A 82 -6.43 19.56 -18.78
C SER A 82 -5.27 18.96 -18.00
N PHE A 83 -5.53 18.05 -17.05
CA PHE A 83 -4.48 17.43 -16.23
C PHE A 83 -3.48 16.65 -17.09
N VAL A 84 -2.17 16.83 -16.85
CA VAL A 84 -1.08 16.13 -17.53
C VAL A 84 -0.05 15.73 -16.48
N GLU A 85 0.34 14.45 -16.46
CA GLU A 85 1.40 13.94 -15.59
C GLU A 85 2.75 13.89 -16.35
N VAL A 86 3.84 13.92 -15.59
CA VAL A 86 5.22 13.91 -16.10
C VAL A 86 5.93 12.56 -15.89
N ASP A 87 5.17 11.46 -15.94
CA ASP A 87 5.72 10.10 -15.79
C ASP A 87 6.41 9.58 -17.06
N GLU A 88 6.14 10.18 -18.22
CA GLU A 88 6.76 9.81 -19.51
C GLU A 88 6.61 8.32 -19.90
N VAL A 89 5.65 7.59 -19.31
CA VAL A 89 5.33 6.22 -19.68
C VAL A 89 4.12 6.25 -20.59
N TYR A 90 4.28 5.86 -21.85
CA TYR A 90 3.19 5.88 -22.84
C TYR A 90 2.82 4.46 -23.26
N PRO A 91 1.53 4.13 -23.37
CA PRO A 91 1.06 3.01 -24.19
C PRO A 91 1.41 3.25 -25.67
N ASP A 92 1.67 2.19 -26.43
CA ASP A 92 2.21 2.29 -27.80
C ASP A 92 1.30 3.05 -28.78
N ASP A 93 0.00 3.08 -28.48
CA ASP A 93 -1.04 3.68 -29.31
C ASP A 93 -1.70 4.92 -28.68
N SER A 94 -1.07 5.50 -27.65
CA SER A 94 -1.57 6.68 -26.96
C SER A 94 -0.52 7.79 -26.90
N SER A 95 -0.95 9.02 -27.17
CA SER A 95 -0.13 10.22 -26.94
C SER A 95 -0.18 10.72 -25.48
N LEU A 96 -1.07 10.16 -24.67
CA LEU A 96 -1.16 10.46 -23.23
C LEU A 96 -0.36 9.44 -22.44
N SER A 97 0.37 9.92 -21.42
CA SER A 97 1.07 9.04 -20.50
C SER A 97 0.10 8.21 -19.66
N VAL A 98 0.56 7.09 -19.14
CA VAL A 98 -0.17 6.21 -18.22
C VAL A 98 -0.64 7.01 -17.01
N GLY A 99 0.26 7.76 -16.38
CA GLY A 99 -0.06 8.59 -15.22
C GLY A 99 -1.16 9.60 -15.53
N THR A 100 -1.11 10.21 -16.72
CA THR A 100 -2.17 11.11 -17.20
C THR A 100 -3.50 10.35 -17.32
N ILE A 101 -3.54 9.22 -18.03
CA ILE A 101 -4.77 8.45 -18.27
C ILE A 101 -5.46 8.08 -16.96
N ILE A 102 -4.74 7.47 -16.00
CA ILE A 102 -5.34 7.00 -14.74
C ILE A 102 -5.76 8.16 -13.83
N LYS A 103 -5.03 9.28 -13.82
CA LYS A 103 -5.41 10.45 -13.01
C LYS A 103 -6.60 11.19 -13.58
N ARG A 104 -6.70 11.30 -14.91
CA ARG A 104 -7.90 11.85 -15.56
C ARG A 104 -9.13 10.99 -15.27
N ALA A 105 -8.99 9.66 -15.26
CA ALA A 105 -10.07 8.77 -14.86
C ALA A 105 -10.49 9.03 -13.41
N CYS A 106 -9.54 9.06 -12.47
CA CYS A 106 -9.80 9.43 -11.07
C CYS A 106 -10.57 10.76 -10.94
N LEU A 107 -10.08 11.83 -11.57
CA LEU A 107 -10.69 13.17 -11.51
C LEU A 107 -12.13 13.21 -12.01
N LYS A 108 -12.51 12.38 -13.00
CA LYS A 108 -13.88 12.31 -13.53
C LYS A 108 -14.90 11.79 -12.51
N HIS A 109 -14.45 10.94 -11.59
CA HIS A 109 -15.30 10.24 -10.62
C HIS A 109 -15.13 10.76 -9.18
N TYR A 110 -14.07 11.52 -8.90
CA TYR A 110 -13.67 11.92 -7.55
C TYR A 110 -14.78 12.63 -6.76
N ASP A 111 -15.47 13.61 -7.37
CA ASP A 111 -16.52 14.38 -6.68
C ASP A 111 -17.73 13.51 -6.29
N ASP A 112 -17.95 12.40 -7.01
CA ASP A 112 -19.07 11.47 -6.83
C ASP A 112 -18.70 10.22 -6.01
N TYR A 113 -17.50 10.18 -5.40
CA TYR A 113 -16.87 8.98 -4.80
C TYR A 113 -17.82 8.08 -3.99
N LYS A 114 -18.65 8.67 -3.13
CA LYS A 114 -19.55 7.94 -2.22
C LYS A 114 -20.70 7.20 -2.92
N THR A 115 -20.98 7.56 -4.18
CA THR A 115 -22.05 6.98 -4.99
C THR A 115 -21.54 6.01 -6.05
N LEU A 116 -20.22 5.93 -6.20
CA LEU A 116 -19.54 5.05 -7.13
C LEU A 116 -19.68 3.58 -6.73
N ASP A 117 -19.68 2.70 -7.73
CA ASP A 117 -19.51 1.27 -7.50
C ASP A 117 -18.07 0.91 -7.12
N GLU A 118 -17.83 -0.37 -6.78
CA GLU A 118 -16.51 -0.84 -6.32
C GLU A 118 -15.41 -0.70 -7.38
N ASN A 119 -15.75 -0.82 -8.67
CA ASN A 119 -14.78 -0.66 -9.77
C ASN A 119 -14.42 0.81 -9.96
N GLU A 120 -15.41 1.69 -9.95
CA GLU A 120 -15.19 3.13 -10.05
C GLU A 120 -14.44 3.68 -8.82
N GLN A 121 -14.73 3.18 -7.61
CA GLN A 121 -13.93 3.50 -6.42
C GLN A 121 -12.48 3.04 -6.57
N HIS A 122 -12.24 1.85 -7.12
CA HIS A 122 -10.90 1.36 -7.42
C HIS A 122 -10.14 2.29 -8.38
N LEU A 123 -10.81 2.82 -9.42
CA LEU A 123 -10.22 3.80 -10.34
C LEU A 123 -9.81 5.09 -9.61
N VAL A 124 -10.65 5.60 -8.71
CA VAL A 124 -10.34 6.79 -7.93
C VAL A 124 -9.20 6.53 -6.95
N ASP A 125 -9.26 5.44 -6.20
CA ASP A 125 -8.29 5.10 -5.14
C ASP A 125 -6.87 4.96 -5.70
N LEU A 126 -6.71 4.16 -6.75
CA LEU A 126 -5.40 3.94 -7.37
C LEU A 126 -4.96 5.12 -8.22
N GLY A 127 -5.87 5.74 -8.98
CA GLY A 127 -5.56 6.90 -9.81
C GLY A 127 -5.12 8.11 -8.99
N ALA A 128 -5.75 8.38 -7.85
CA ALA A 128 -5.34 9.45 -6.92
C ALA A 128 -3.88 9.27 -6.45
N ASN A 129 -3.45 8.02 -6.34
CA ASN A 129 -2.13 7.61 -5.86
C ASN A 129 -1.12 7.31 -6.96
N GLY A 130 -1.49 7.49 -8.23
CA GLY A 130 -0.61 7.22 -9.37
C GLY A 130 -0.23 5.73 -9.50
N ILE A 131 -1.10 4.82 -9.10
CA ILE A 131 -0.87 3.37 -9.16
C ILE A 131 -1.58 2.81 -10.41
N LEU A 132 -0.81 2.18 -11.30
CA LEU A 132 -1.32 1.33 -12.37
C LEU A 132 -1.44 -0.12 -11.88
N ASP A 133 -2.65 -0.67 -11.82
CA ASP A 133 -2.92 -2.08 -11.49
C ASP A 133 -2.95 -2.92 -12.76
N LEU A 134 -1.87 -3.65 -13.06
CA LEU A 134 -1.78 -4.64 -14.15
C LEU A 134 -2.25 -6.05 -13.74
N GLY A 135 -2.93 -6.17 -12.61
CA GLY A 135 -3.55 -7.40 -12.13
C GLY A 135 -4.68 -7.90 -13.03
N PHE A 136 -4.93 -9.21 -12.96
CA PHE A 136 -6.08 -9.80 -13.63
C PHE A 136 -7.38 -9.26 -13.03
N GLY A 137 -8.30 -8.78 -13.89
CA GLY A 137 -9.56 -8.18 -13.46
C GLY A 137 -9.43 -6.73 -12.97
N SER A 138 -8.35 -6.04 -13.30
CA SER A 138 -8.21 -4.61 -13.02
C SER A 138 -9.26 -3.79 -13.77
N ALA A 139 -9.98 -2.94 -13.04
CA ALA A 139 -10.90 -1.95 -13.62
C ALA A 139 -10.16 -0.93 -14.50
N GLN A 140 -8.86 -0.73 -14.29
CA GLN A 140 -8.06 0.17 -15.11
C GLN A 140 -7.79 -0.36 -16.51
N LYS A 141 -7.99 -1.67 -16.78
CA LYS A 141 -7.83 -2.23 -18.12
C LYS A 141 -8.64 -1.46 -19.16
N ASP A 142 -9.87 -1.11 -18.82
CA ASP A 142 -10.83 -0.45 -19.73
C ASP A 142 -10.49 1.02 -20.00
N LEU A 143 -9.50 1.59 -19.28
CA LEU A 143 -8.97 2.92 -19.58
C LEU A 143 -8.04 2.93 -20.80
N PHE A 144 -7.61 1.75 -21.25
CA PHE A 144 -6.67 1.59 -22.36
C PHE A 144 -7.33 0.81 -23.50
N SER A 145 -6.83 1.03 -24.70
CA SER A 145 -7.07 0.11 -25.81
C SER A 145 -6.49 -1.27 -25.49
N GLU A 146 -6.98 -2.31 -26.16
CA GLU A 146 -6.44 -3.67 -25.99
C GLU A 146 -4.96 -3.78 -26.43
N SER A 147 -4.55 -3.02 -27.46
CA SER A 147 -3.14 -2.92 -27.88
C SER A 147 -2.27 -2.19 -26.86
N GLY A 148 -2.72 -1.04 -26.35
CA GLY A 148 -2.01 -0.28 -25.33
C GLY A 148 -1.88 -1.07 -24.02
N TRP A 149 -2.95 -1.74 -23.58
CA TRP A 149 -2.90 -2.61 -22.40
C TRP A 149 -1.90 -3.76 -22.56
N ARG A 150 -1.87 -4.40 -23.74
CA ARG A 150 -0.91 -5.46 -24.04
C ARG A 150 0.53 -4.94 -24.05
N SER A 151 0.77 -3.74 -24.57
CA SER A 151 2.11 -3.16 -24.57
C SER A 151 2.59 -2.83 -23.15
N LEU A 152 1.69 -2.37 -22.27
CA LEU A 152 2.00 -2.20 -20.84
C LEU A 152 2.34 -3.53 -20.17
N LEU A 153 1.55 -4.59 -20.39
CA LEU A 153 1.85 -5.93 -19.87
C LEU A 153 3.16 -6.51 -20.40
N GLN A 154 3.57 -6.14 -21.62
CA GLN A 154 4.86 -6.57 -22.19
C GLN A 154 6.02 -5.75 -21.65
N ARG A 155 5.81 -4.44 -21.46
CA ARG A 155 6.80 -3.50 -20.91
C ARG A 155 7.16 -3.85 -19.47
N PHE A 156 6.16 -4.15 -18.67
CA PHE A 156 6.33 -4.47 -17.26
C PHE A 156 6.34 -5.99 -17.08
N SER A 157 7.51 -6.55 -16.77
CA SER A 157 7.70 -7.99 -16.61
C SER A 157 7.61 -8.42 -15.15
N LYS A 158 7.31 -9.70 -14.93
CA LYS A 158 7.30 -10.30 -13.59
C LYS A 158 8.64 -10.05 -12.90
N ARG A 159 8.58 -9.58 -11.66
CA ARG A 159 9.77 -9.18 -10.90
C ARG A 159 10.34 -10.31 -10.06
N PHE A 160 9.55 -11.34 -9.76
CA PHE A 160 9.98 -12.43 -8.90
C PHE A 160 10.26 -13.72 -9.70
N ASP A 161 11.41 -14.34 -9.41
CA ASP A 161 11.76 -15.62 -10.02
C ASP A 161 10.82 -16.71 -9.49
N SER A 162 10.24 -17.45 -10.43
CA SER A 162 9.37 -18.59 -10.12
C SER A 162 10.18 -19.84 -9.78
N LYS A 163 11.46 -19.94 -10.12
CA LYS A 163 12.26 -21.14 -9.85
C LYS A 163 12.38 -21.39 -8.35
N ASN A 164 12.09 -22.63 -7.94
CA ASN A 164 12.21 -23.05 -6.55
C ASN A 164 13.02 -24.34 -6.45
N PRO A 165 14.36 -24.25 -6.31
CA PRO A 165 15.23 -25.42 -6.27
C PRO A 165 14.93 -26.34 -5.07
N VAL A 166 14.27 -25.83 -4.02
CA VAL A 166 13.89 -26.62 -2.84
C VAL A 166 12.86 -27.69 -3.19
N LEU A 167 11.93 -27.38 -4.11
CA LEU A 167 10.95 -28.35 -4.60
C LEU A 167 11.61 -29.45 -5.42
N GLU A 168 12.56 -29.11 -6.29
CA GLU A 168 13.29 -30.07 -7.14
C GLU A 168 14.11 -31.04 -6.29
N VAL A 169 14.88 -30.52 -5.32
CA VAL A 169 15.72 -31.31 -4.41
C VAL A 169 14.89 -32.29 -3.57
N ASN A 170 13.64 -31.95 -3.25
CA ASN A 170 12.78 -32.74 -2.39
C ASN A 170 11.68 -33.51 -3.13
N ASP A 171 11.62 -33.50 -4.46
CA ASP A 171 10.53 -34.06 -5.28
C ASP A 171 10.15 -35.51 -4.88
N ARG A 172 11.15 -36.38 -4.71
CA ARG A 172 10.92 -37.79 -4.33
C ARG A 172 10.22 -37.92 -2.97
N LYS A 173 10.65 -37.12 -1.99
CA LYS A 173 10.09 -37.12 -0.62
C LYS A 173 8.69 -36.54 -0.60
N LEU A 174 8.46 -35.48 -1.38
CA LEU A 174 7.12 -34.89 -1.54
C LEU A 174 6.14 -35.90 -2.16
N LYS A 175 6.56 -36.63 -3.20
CA LYS A 175 5.74 -37.70 -3.81
C LYS A 175 5.39 -38.81 -2.81
N GLU A 176 6.30 -39.16 -1.91
CA GLU A 176 6.06 -40.13 -0.85
C GLU A 176 4.98 -39.62 0.13
N ILE A 177 5.11 -38.38 0.61
CA ILE A 177 4.09 -37.75 1.47
C ILE A 177 2.73 -37.67 0.75
N GLU A 178 2.72 -37.24 -0.52
CA GLU A 178 1.50 -37.10 -1.33
C GLU A 178 0.81 -38.43 -1.61
N MET A 179 1.59 -39.50 -1.81
CA MET A 179 1.06 -40.85 -1.96
C MET A 179 0.47 -41.36 -0.66
N LEU A 180 1.20 -41.20 0.45
CA LEU A 180 0.71 -41.59 1.79
C LEU A 180 -0.53 -40.79 2.18
N ALA A 181 -0.62 -39.50 1.85
CA ALA A 181 -1.77 -38.68 2.21
C ALA A 181 -3.09 -39.22 1.62
N LYS A 182 -3.04 -39.85 0.45
CA LYS A 182 -4.20 -40.50 -0.18
C LYS A 182 -4.64 -41.76 0.54
N ALA A 183 -3.72 -42.47 1.19
CA ALA A 183 -4.01 -43.71 1.89
C ALA A 183 -4.30 -43.46 3.38
N THR A 184 -3.41 -42.73 4.05
CA THR A 184 -3.33 -42.56 5.50
C THR A 184 -2.84 -41.14 5.85
N PRO A 185 -3.72 -40.12 5.90
CA PRO A 185 -3.34 -38.71 6.15
C PRO A 185 -2.50 -38.51 7.42
N CYS A 186 -2.80 -39.26 8.49
CA CYS A 186 -2.05 -39.20 9.75
C CYS A 186 -0.59 -39.67 9.58
N GLU A 187 -0.34 -40.72 8.79
CA GLU A 187 1.02 -41.22 8.52
C GLU A 187 1.78 -40.26 7.61
N ALA A 188 1.13 -39.68 6.60
CA ALA A 188 1.70 -38.63 5.77
C ALA A 188 2.12 -37.41 6.61
N ARG A 189 1.27 -37.01 7.57
CA ARG A 189 1.58 -35.94 8.51
C ARG A 189 2.75 -36.32 9.42
N ALA A 190 2.76 -37.52 9.98
CA ALA A 190 3.88 -37.99 10.81
C ALA A 190 5.20 -38.00 10.01
N LEU A 191 5.17 -38.41 8.74
CA LEU A 191 6.32 -38.38 7.84
C LEU A 191 6.79 -36.94 7.58
N ALA A 192 5.88 -36.01 7.27
CA ALA A 192 6.21 -34.60 7.07
C ALA A 192 6.88 -34.00 8.32
N GLY A 193 6.36 -34.28 9.52
CA GLY A 193 6.98 -33.84 10.78
C GLY A 193 8.38 -34.43 11.02
N LYS A 194 8.58 -35.72 10.70
CA LYS A 194 9.91 -36.34 10.75
C LYS A 194 10.88 -35.69 9.74
N MET A 195 10.40 -35.32 8.57
CA MET A 195 11.22 -34.64 7.56
C MET A 195 11.57 -33.21 7.99
N GLU A 196 10.62 -32.47 8.58
CA GLU A 196 10.86 -31.15 9.17
C GLU A 196 12.01 -31.19 10.18
N SER A 197 11.98 -32.14 11.12
CA SER A 197 12.97 -32.24 12.21
C SER A 197 14.35 -32.72 11.75
N THR A 198 14.46 -33.34 10.59
CA THR A 198 15.71 -33.91 10.06
C THR A 198 16.38 -33.04 9.00
N HIS A 199 15.64 -32.09 8.41
CA HIS A 199 16.17 -31.14 7.43
C HIS A 199 16.47 -29.79 8.10
N ARG A 200 17.12 -28.88 7.36
CA ARG A 200 17.42 -27.52 7.81
C ARG A 200 17.04 -26.48 6.76
N GLY A 201 16.85 -25.25 7.21
CA GLY A 201 16.53 -24.10 6.35
C GLY A 201 15.28 -24.33 5.52
N ALA A 202 15.31 -23.90 4.25
CA ALA A 202 14.12 -23.91 3.38
C ALA A 202 13.49 -25.30 3.18
N SER A 203 14.28 -26.39 3.22
CA SER A 203 13.71 -27.75 3.18
C SER A 203 12.93 -28.08 4.46
N SER A 204 13.40 -27.65 5.63
CA SER A 204 12.65 -27.81 6.89
C SER A 204 11.36 -26.97 6.84
N THR A 205 11.44 -25.70 6.39
CA THR A 205 10.26 -24.86 6.15
C THR A 205 9.22 -25.55 5.25
N LEU A 206 9.66 -26.16 4.14
CA LEU A 206 8.78 -26.85 3.20
C LEU A 206 8.02 -28.01 3.87
N PHE A 207 8.71 -28.85 4.63
CA PHE A 207 8.09 -30.00 5.29
C PHE A 207 7.19 -29.59 6.45
N ASP A 208 7.55 -28.53 7.17
CA ASP A 208 6.71 -27.91 8.18
C ASP A 208 5.39 -27.38 7.58
N LEU A 209 5.46 -26.73 6.41
CA LEU A 209 4.27 -26.28 5.69
C LEU A 209 3.36 -27.47 5.30
N TYR A 210 3.94 -28.56 4.80
CA TYR A 210 3.18 -29.79 4.52
C TYR A 210 2.56 -30.37 5.79
N TYR A 211 3.30 -30.39 6.90
CA TYR A 211 2.85 -30.89 8.19
C TYR A 211 1.65 -30.09 8.72
N GLU A 212 1.75 -28.76 8.73
CA GLU A 212 0.65 -27.88 9.16
C GLU A 212 -0.56 -27.99 8.23
N TYR A 213 -0.35 -28.07 6.92
CA TYR A 213 -1.46 -28.21 5.98
C TYR A 213 -2.18 -29.56 6.08
N LEU A 214 -1.43 -30.66 6.29
CA LEU A 214 -2.03 -31.97 6.53
C LEU A 214 -2.88 -32.00 7.82
N LYS A 215 -2.51 -31.25 8.87
CA LYS A 215 -3.39 -31.08 10.04
C LYS A 215 -4.71 -30.41 9.69
N VAL A 216 -4.69 -29.45 8.75
CA VAL A 216 -5.92 -28.79 8.29
C VAL A 216 -6.83 -29.80 7.58
N LEU A 217 -6.27 -30.61 6.68
CA LEU A 217 -7.04 -31.66 5.98
C LEU A 217 -7.57 -32.73 6.94
N GLU A 218 -6.78 -33.15 7.93
CA GLU A 218 -7.16 -34.21 8.88
C GLU A 218 -8.19 -33.73 9.91
N PHE A 219 -7.97 -32.57 10.53
CA PHE A 219 -8.74 -32.14 11.71
C PHE A 219 -9.67 -30.96 11.47
N LYS A 220 -9.46 -30.20 10.38
CA LYS A 220 -10.19 -28.96 10.12
C LYS A 220 -10.85 -28.92 8.75
N LYS A 221 -11.06 -30.08 8.10
CA LYS A 221 -11.65 -30.18 6.74
C LYS A 221 -12.96 -29.42 6.56
N TYR A 222 -13.71 -29.23 7.65
CA TYR A 222 -14.95 -28.46 7.65
C TYR A 222 -14.77 -27.00 7.19
N VAL A 223 -13.57 -26.41 7.27
CA VAL A 223 -13.30 -25.04 6.78
C VAL A 223 -13.43 -24.91 5.25
N PHE A 224 -13.49 -26.04 4.53
CA PHE A 224 -13.69 -26.07 3.08
C PHE A 224 -15.13 -26.40 2.68
N ARG A 225 -16.01 -26.64 3.64
CA ARG A 225 -17.41 -26.97 3.40
C ARG A 225 -18.21 -25.71 3.10
N LYS A 226 -19.13 -25.81 2.13
CA LYS A 226 -20.02 -24.70 1.73
C LYS A 226 -21.27 -24.58 2.59
N ASP A 227 -21.60 -25.61 3.35
CA ASP A 227 -22.80 -25.68 4.19
C ASP A 227 -22.56 -25.18 5.62
N ILE A 228 -21.35 -24.68 5.91
CA ILE A 228 -20.99 -24.07 7.18
C ILE A 228 -20.61 -22.63 6.88
N ASP A 229 -21.13 -21.69 7.67
CA ASP A 229 -20.72 -20.30 7.61
C ASP A 229 -19.29 -20.17 8.16
N ILE A 230 -18.32 -20.04 7.25
CA ILE A 230 -16.90 -19.92 7.59
C ILE A 230 -16.53 -18.44 7.54
N THR A 231 -16.17 -17.89 8.70
CA THR A 231 -15.79 -16.49 8.80
C THR A 231 -14.39 -16.25 8.23
N GLU A 232 -14.07 -14.99 7.94
CA GLU A 232 -12.71 -14.57 7.60
C GLU A 232 -11.70 -14.94 8.70
N ALA A 233 -12.08 -14.75 9.97
CA ALA A 233 -11.26 -15.13 11.12
C ALA A 233 -10.98 -16.64 11.18
N ASP A 234 -11.95 -17.48 10.79
CA ASP A 234 -11.74 -18.93 10.69
C ASP A 234 -10.68 -19.26 9.64
N VAL A 235 -10.79 -18.67 8.45
CA VAL A 235 -9.81 -18.85 7.36
C VAL A 235 -8.42 -18.37 7.79
N THR A 236 -8.34 -17.21 8.44
CA THR A 236 -7.11 -16.64 8.98
C THR A 236 -6.48 -17.56 10.03
N VAL A 237 -7.19 -17.90 11.11
CA VAL A 237 -6.60 -18.62 12.25
C VAL A 237 -6.39 -20.10 11.95
N LYS A 238 -7.28 -20.73 11.17
CA LYS A 238 -7.28 -22.19 11.01
C LYS A 238 -6.45 -22.66 9.81
N ILE A 239 -6.29 -21.80 8.80
CA ILE A 239 -5.61 -22.14 7.54
C ILE A 239 -4.35 -21.28 7.38
N TRP A 240 -4.51 -19.98 7.11
CA TRP A 240 -3.39 -19.16 6.66
C TRP A 240 -2.39 -18.80 7.75
N GLY A 241 -2.85 -18.65 8.99
CA GLY A 241 -2.03 -18.40 10.18
C GLY A 241 -0.89 -19.41 10.31
N PRO A 242 -1.20 -20.70 10.52
CA PRO A 242 -0.18 -21.74 10.63
C PRO A 242 0.76 -21.83 9.42
N LEU A 243 0.25 -21.64 8.21
CA LEU A 243 1.07 -21.71 6.98
C LEU A 243 2.01 -20.51 6.85
N LEU A 244 1.54 -19.29 7.14
CA LEU A 244 2.38 -18.09 7.10
C LEU A 244 3.43 -18.14 8.22
N GLU A 245 3.05 -18.53 9.44
CA GLU A 245 3.99 -18.71 10.55
C GLU A 245 5.07 -19.75 10.21
N SER A 246 4.68 -20.89 9.62
CA SER A 246 5.60 -21.90 9.09
C SER A 246 6.64 -21.30 8.14
N MET A 247 6.19 -20.47 7.20
CA MET A 247 7.08 -19.87 6.21
C MET A 247 8.10 -18.88 6.80
N MET A 248 7.85 -18.31 7.97
CA MET A 248 8.68 -17.24 8.54
C MET A 248 9.62 -17.70 9.68
N ARG A 249 9.57 -18.96 10.12
CA ARG A 249 10.29 -19.44 11.33
C ARG A 249 11.80 -19.25 11.32
N ASP A 250 12.47 -19.48 10.20
CA ASP A 250 13.95 -19.60 10.20
C ASP A 250 14.70 -18.26 10.13
N LYS A 251 14.01 -17.12 10.11
CA LYS A 251 14.66 -15.81 10.08
C LYS A 251 14.31 -15.00 11.30
N ALA A 252 15.31 -14.76 12.15
CA ALA A 252 15.18 -14.00 13.40
C ALA A 252 14.70 -12.55 13.19
N ASP A 253 14.79 -12.02 11.96
CA ASP A 253 14.59 -10.60 11.70
C ASP A 253 13.27 -10.27 10.98
N LEU A 254 12.42 -11.25 10.65
CA LEU A 254 11.08 -11.00 10.12
C LEU A 254 10.04 -11.68 11.01
N ARG A 255 9.01 -10.92 11.42
CA ARG A 255 7.86 -11.47 12.14
C ARG A 255 6.56 -11.02 11.52
N LEU A 256 5.55 -11.86 11.67
CA LEU A 256 4.18 -11.53 11.32
C LEU A 256 3.56 -10.68 12.43
N LYS A 257 2.96 -9.57 12.03
CA LYS A 257 2.17 -8.71 12.90
C LYS A 257 0.72 -8.78 12.45
N TRP A 258 -0.05 -9.57 13.19
CA TRP A 258 -1.44 -9.87 12.92
C TRP A 258 -2.40 -8.79 13.41
N GLY A 259 -3.56 -8.74 12.76
CA GLY A 259 -4.68 -7.88 13.11
C GLY A 259 -4.62 -6.53 12.42
N ASP A 260 -5.59 -5.70 12.79
CA ASP A 260 -5.98 -4.39 12.25
C ASP A 260 -4.88 -3.31 12.40
N SER A 261 -3.71 -3.61 11.86
CA SER A 261 -2.45 -3.01 12.25
C SER A 261 -2.05 -1.92 11.25
N ILE A 262 -1.65 -0.77 11.78
CA ILE A 262 -1.27 0.39 10.97
C ILE A 262 0.24 0.36 10.76
N GLY A 263 0.64 0.30 9.49
CA GLY A 263 2.04 0.38 9.07
C GLY A 263 2.49 1.79 8.77
N ASP A 264 3.29 1.93 7.74
CA ASP A 264 3.86 3.20 7.30
C ASP A 264 2.81 4.22 6.89
N SER A 265 1.62 3.77 6.48
CA SER A 265 0.48 4.65 6.24
C SER A 265 0.03 5.44 7.47
N GLY A 266 0.37 5.01 8.68
CA GLY A 266 0.15 5.77 9.91
C GLY A 266 0.91 7.09 9.98
N SER A 267 1.99 7.23 9.21
CA SER A 267 2.72 8.50 9.06
C SER A 267 1.98 9.50 8.16
N VAL A 268 1.14 9.01 7.24
CA VAL A 268 0.35 9.83 6.31
C VAL A 268 -0.92 10.33 6.98
N SER A 269 -1.60 9.49 7.76
CA SER A 269 -2.71 9.92 8.61
C SER A 269 -2.76 9.14 9.91
N LYS A 270 -3.31 9.76 10.96
CA LYS A 270 -3.55 9.09 12.26
C LYS A 270 -4.42 7.83 12.14
N ALA A 271 -5.21 7.70 11.06
CA ALA A 271 -6.08 6.55 10.84
C ALA A 271 -5.36 5.41 10.09
N GLY A 272 -4.38 5.72 9.23
CA GLY A 272 -3.62 4.80 8.39
C GLY A 272 -4.48 3.86 7.51
N PHE A 273 -3.82 3.04 6.69
CA PHE A 273 -4.44 1.80 6.25
C PHE A 273 -4.23 0.75 7.33
N LYS A 274 -5.22 -0.14 7.42
CA LYS A 274 -5.16 -1.31 8.28
C LYS A 274 -5.16 -2.48 7.33
N VAL A 275 -4.11 -3.27 7.42
CA VAL A 275 -3.98 -4.53 6.69
C VAL A 275 -4.00 -5.67 7.70
N ASP A 276 -4.46 -6.84 7.30
CA ASP A 276 -4.67 -7.96 8.22
C ASP A 276 -3.38 -8.53 8.79
N VAL A 277 -2.31 -8.53 7.98
CA VAL A 277 -0.98 -8.96 8.42
C VAL A 277 0.08 -8.06 7.80
N ARG A 278 1.04 -7.66 8.62
CA ARG A 278 2.29 -7.04 8.16
C ARG A 278 3.45 -7.96 8.43
N LEU A 279 4.38 -8.03 7.47
CA LEU A 279 5.70 -8.60 7.72
C LEU A 279 6.60 -7.45 8.15
N VAL A 280 7.05 -7.51 9.40
CA VAL A 280 7.87 -6.44 9.98
C VAL A 280 9.24 -6.97 10.38
N GLN A 281 10.25 -6.12 10.16
CA GLN A 281 11.58 -6.28 10.73
C GLN A 281 11.73 -5.42 11.97
N ASP A 282 12.19 -6.01 13.07
CA ASP A 282 12.50 -5.28 14.29
C ASP A 282 13.92 -4.71 14.20
N ILE A 283 14.03 -3.39 14.11
CA ILE A 283 15.32 -2.69 14.17
C ILE A 283 15.61 -2.32 15.61
N VAL A 284 16.61 -2.99 16.20
CA VAL A 284 17.14 -2.67 17.52
C VAL A 284 18.15 -1.53 17.37
N SER A 285 17.71 -0.29 17.60
CA SER A 285 18.63 0.85 17.65
C SER A 285 19.41 0.89 18.97
N LYS A 286 20.65 1.44 18.95
CA LYS A 286 21.51 1.62 20.14
C LYS A 286 20.86 2.47 21.27
N VAL A 287 19.74 3.13 21.00
CA VAL A 287 19.07 4.08 21.91
C VAL A 287 17.78 3.48 22.51
N ASN A 288 17.68 2.15 22.65
CA ASN A 288 16.54 1.44 23.25
C ASN A 288 15.16 1.66 22.61
N ASN A 289 15.08 2.32 21.45
CA ASN A 289 13.85 2.41 20.69
C ASN A 289 13.84 1.28 19.66
N ARG A 290 13.04 0.24 19.93
CA ARG A 290 12.66 -0.74 18.92
C ARG A 290 11.83 -0.03 17.88
N LYS A 291 12.32 0.01 16.65
CA LYS A 291 11.55 0.49 15.50
C LYS A 291 11.10 -0.73 14.70
N GLU A 292 9.81 -0.76 14.40
CA GLU A 292 9.28 -1.74 13.46
C GLU A 292 9.43 -1.18 12.05
N GLN A 293 9.78 -2.06 11.13
CA GLN A 293 9.85 -1.72 9.73
C GLN A 293 9.00 -2.66 8.89
N ASP A 294 7.99 -2.13 8.21
CA ASP A 294 7.21 -2.90 7.25
C ASP A 294 8.06 -3.31 6.03
N ALA A 295 7.95 -4.58 5.66
CA ALA A 295 8.63 -5.19 4.52
C ALA A 295 7.65 -5.75 3.49
N ALA A 296 6.46 -6.18 3.93
CA ALA A 296 5.40 -6.65 3.05
C ALA A 296 4.04 -6.65 3.77
N ASN A 297 2.96 -6.75 3.00
CA ASN A 297 1.58 -6.67 3.49
C ASN A 297 0.77 -7.89 3.05
N VAL A 298 -0.24 -8.26 3.83
CA VAL A 298 -1.18 -9.33 3.53
C VAL A 298 -2.61 -8.88 3.82
N GLU A 299 -3.51 -9.16 2.89
CA GLU A 299 -4.97 -9.00 3.06
C GLU A 299 -5.64 -10.37 2.90
N ILE A 300 -6.62 -10.65 3.76
CA ILE A 300 -7.30 -11.93 3.86
C ILE A 300 -8.80 -11.71 3.72
N ALA A 301 -9.41 -12.46 2.82
CA ALA A 301 -10.85 -12.49 2.62
C ALA A 301 -11.38 -13.91 2.82
N ARG A 302 -12.64 -14.00 3.25
CA ARG A 302 -13.37 -15.27 3.40
C ARG A 302 -13.50 -16.06 2.08
N LEU A 303 -13.92 -17.33 2.17
CA LEU A 303 -13.93 -18.27 1.04
C LEU A 303 -14.84 -17.86 -0.12
N ASP A 304 -15.94 -17.18 0.18
CA ASP A 304 -16.99 -16.73 -0.73
C ASP A 304 -17.08 -15.20 -0.76
N ALA A 305 -15.94 -14.52 -0.53
CA ALA A 305 -15.89 -13.06 -0.61
C ALA A 305 -16.37 -12.59 -2.00
N PRO A 306 -17.26 -11.58 -2.06
CA PRO A 306 -17.69 -11.02 -3.34
C PRO A 306 -16.49 -10.39 -4.06
N ILE A 307 -16.57 -10.31 -5.39
CA ILE A 307 -15.47 -9.84 -6.24
C ILE A 307 -14.99 -8.45 -5.82
N GLY A 308 -15.89 -7.49 -5.57
CA GLY A 308 -15.42 -6.16 -5.20
C GLY A 308 -14.89 -6.02 -3.77
N LYS A 309 -15.20 -6.96 -2.85
CA LYS A 309 -14.43 -7.07 -1.59
C LYS A 309 -12.98 -7.50 -1.89
N ILE A 310 -12.79 -8.46 -2.78
CA ILE A 310 -11.44 -8.89 -3.23
C ILE A 310 -10.72 -7.72 -3.92
N ASP A 311 -11.39 -6.95 -4.77
CA ASP A 311 -10.77 -5.81 -5.45
C ASP A 311 -10.49 -4.64 -4.49
N SER A 312 -11.36 -4.40 -3.51
CA SER A 312 -11.15 -3.41 -2.45
C SER A 312 -9.93 -3.76 -1.59
N ASP A 313 -9.82 -5.02 -1.17
CA ASP A 313 -8.66 -5.48 -0.40
C ASP A 313 -7.37 -5.46 -1.25
N ARG A 314 -7.46 -5.76 -2.55
CA ARG A 314 -6.32 -5.58 -3.48
C ARG A 314 -5.87 -4.12 -3.56
N CYS A 315 -6.82 -3.18 -3.61
CA CYS A 315 -6.53 -1.75 -3.60
C CYS A 315 -5.78 -1.34 -2.32
N LYS A 316 -6.27 -1.74 -1.15
CA LYS A 316 -5.59 -1.48 0.14
C LYS A 316 -4.16 -2.01 0.15
N LEU A 317 -3.97 -3.22 -0.37
CA LEU A 317 -2.66 -3.86 -0.46
C LEU A 317 -1.66 -3.01 -1.27
N PHE A 318 -2.09 -2.44 -2.39
CA PHE A 318 -1.23 -1.58 -3.22
C PHE A 318 -0.97 -0.22 -2.58
N LEU A 319 -1.97 0.36 -1.93
CA LEU A 319 -1.83 1.63 -1.24
C LEU A 319 -0.85 1.52 -0.05
N GLU A 320 -0.92 0.44 0.72
CA GLU A 320 0.06 0.19 1.79
C GLU A 320 1.45 -0.09 1.22
N SER A 321 1.57 -0.90 0.17
CA SER A 321 2.85 -1.14 -0.51
C SER A 321 3.48 0.15 -1.03
N LYS A 322 2.68 1.08 -1.58
CA LYS A 322 3.14 2.42 -1.95
C LYS A 322 3.68 3.19 -0.75
N CYS A 323 3.01 3.15 0.41
CA CYS A 323 3.48 3.84 1.62
C CYS A 323 4.84 3.28 2.08
N VAL A 324 5.02 1.96 2.01
CA VAL A 324 6.30 1.31 2.32
C VAL A 324 7.39 1.77 1.33
N ILE A 325 7.09 1.79 0.03
CA ILE A 325 8.01 2.28 -1.01
C ILE A 325 8.42 3.72 -0.73
N ASP A 326 7.46 4.62 -0.50
CA ASP A 326 7.73 6.04 -0.28
C ASP A 326 8.66 6.26 0.90
N ARG A 327 8.43 5.54 2.01
CA ARG A 327 9.33 5.59 3.17
C ARG A 327 10.72 5.06 2.81
N LEU A 328 10.81 3.92 2.12
CA LEU A 328 12.10 3.35 1.71
C LEU A 328 12.89 4.29 0.80
N VAL A 329 12.23 4.92 -0.18
CA VAL A 329 12.83 5.93 -1.06
C VAL A 329 13.30 7.14 -0.24
N GLN A 330 12.52 7.61 0.73
CA GLN A 330 12.94 8.71 1.61
C GLN A 330 14.15 8.37 2.48
N VAL A 331 14.23 7.13 2.96
CA VAL A 331 15.34 6.66 3.83
C VAL A 331 16.60 6.37 3.04
N THR A 332 16.47 5.77 1.86
CA THR A 332 17.61 5.22 1.09
C THR A 332 18.02 6.10 -0.09
N GLY A 333 17.11 6.94 -0.61
CA GLY A 333 17.28 7.68 -1.86
C GLY A 333 17.17 6.81 -3.12
N ASP A 334 16.99 5.50 -3.00
CA ASP A 334 16.91 4.57 -4.13
C ASP A 334 15.46 4.40 -4.57
N CYS A 335 15.22 4.64 -5.86
CA CYS A 335 13.91 4.50 -6.51
C CYS A 335 13.66 3.09 -7.05
N ASN A 336 14.61 2.15 -6.99
CA ASN A 336 14.39 0.78 -7.47
C ASN A 336 13.75 -0.12 -6.40
N MET A 337 12.79 0.44 -5.66
CA MET A 337 12.12 -0.25 -4.56
C MET A 337 10.99 -1.12 -5.08
N ILE A 338 10.95 -2.36 -4.60
CA ILE A 338 9.87 -3.31 -4.86
C ILE A 338 9.36 -3.78 -3.50
N VAL A 339 8.04 -3.67 -3.30
CA VAL A 339 7.36 -4.20 -2.13
C VAL A 339 6.37 -5.24 -2.59
N CYS A 340 6.38 -6.42 -1.96
CA CYS A 340 5.42 -7.46 -2.26
C CYS A 340 4.17 -7.33 -1.38
N GLY A 341 3.03 -7.73 -1.95
CA GLY A 341 1.77 -7.87 -1.24
C GLY A 341 1.17 -9.24 -1.50
N LEU A 342 0.54 -9.83 -0.49
CA LEU A 342 -0.13 -11.11 -0.60
C LEU A 342 -1.64 -10.96 -0.39
N GLN A 343 -2.44 -11.43 -1.35
CA GLN A 343 -3.88 -11.50 -1.21
C GLN A 343 -4.32 -12.96 -1.02
N LEU A 344 -5.03 -13.21 0.06
CA LEU A 344 -5.54 -14.52 0.45
C LEU A 344 -7.07 -14.50 0.39
N ALA A 345 -7.65 -14.99 -0.71
CA ALA A 345 -9.10 -15.04 -0.90
C ALA A 345 -9.58 -16.49 -0.76
N GLY A 346 -10.02 -16.88 0.44
CA GLY A 346 -10.37 -18.25 0.73
C GLY A 346 -9.18 -19.20 0.58
N ARG A 347 -9.25 -20.11 -0.41
CA ARG A 347 -8.15 -21.03 -0.76
C ARG A 347 -7.17 -20.43 -1.76
N LYS A 348 -7.51 -19.33 -2.41
CA LYS A 348 -6.67 -18.74 -3.45
C LYS A 348 -5.65 -17.79 -2.81
N ILE A 349 -4.41 -17.92 -3.23
CA ILE A 349 -3.31 -17.03 -2.87
C ILE A 349 -2.83 -16.33 -4.14
N THR A 350 -2.70 -15.01 -4.10
CA THR A 350 -2.16 -14.22 -5.19
C THR A 350 -1.06 -13.32 -4.67
N LEU A 351 0.13 -13.45 -5.24
CA LEU A 351 1.27 -12.60 -4.96
C LEU A 351 1.29 -11.44 -5.95
N TYR A 352 1.43 -10.25 -5.40
CA TYR A 352 1.61 -9.02 -6.14
C TYR A 352 2.96 -8.39 -5.82
N SER A 353 3.49 -7.64 -6.77
CA SER A 353 4.57 -6.68 -6.57
C SER A 353 4.04 -5.28 -6.81
N THR A 354 4.60 -4.30 -6.11
CA THR A 354 4.41 -2.88 -6.38
C THR A 354 5.79 -2.23 -6.45
N ALA A 355 6.03 -1.41 -7.47
CA ALA A 355 7.29 -0.70 -7.65
C ALA A 355 7.02 0.72 -8.18
N ILE A 356 7.94 1.64 -7.92
CA ILE A 356 7.95 2.94 -8.60
C ILE A 356 8.72 2.80 -9.92
N GLU A 357 8.06 3.12 -11.03
CA GLU A 357 8.63 2.95 -12.39
C GLU A 357 9.06 4.26 -13.01
N SER A 358 8.39 5.35 -12.62
CA SER A 358 8.70 6.69 -13.07
C SER A 358 8.22 7.73 -12.05
N ASN A 359 8.43 9.00 -12.35
CA ASN A 359 8.05 10.12 -11.50
C ASN A 359 6.55 10.11 -11.17
N GLY A 360 6.22 9.73 -9.93
CA GLY A 360 4.85 9.64 -9.44
C GLY A 360 4.02 8.48 -10.00
N LEU A 361 4.63 7.57 -10.79
CA LEU A 361 3.96 6.39 -11.33
C LEU A 361 4.46 5.12 -10.65
N TYR A 362 3.55 4.44 -9.97
CA TYR A 362 3.74 3.13 -9.37
C TYR A 362 3.04 2.10 -10.23
N VAL A 363 3.63 0.92 -10.38
CA VAL A 363 3.03 -0.18 -11.12
C VAL A 363 2.89 -1.36 -10.17
N ALA A 364 1.66 -1.84 -10.04
CA ALA A 364 1.30 -3.03 -9.31
C ALA A 364 1.06 -4.18 -10.30
N MET A 365 1.69 -5.32 -10.05
CA MET A 365 1.64 -6.48 -10.96
C MET A 365 1.28 -7.76 -10.23
N LYS A 366 0.52 -8.62 -10.90
CA LYS A 366 0.33 -10.00 -10.48
C LYS A 366 1.57 -10.83 -10.84
N GLU A 367 2.24 -11.35 -9.83
CA GLU A 367 3.45 -12.15 -9.98
C GLU A 367 3.11 -13.63 -10.16
N GLU A 368 2.32 -14.18 -9.24
CA GLU A 368 1.92 -15.58 -9.28
C GLU A 368 0.62 -15.82 -8.50
N SER A 369 -0.06 -16.92 -8.78
CA SER A 369 -1.19 -17.37 -7.97
C SER A 369 -1.22 -18.88 -7.82
N ALA A 370 -1.76 -19.34 -6.69
CA ALA A 370 -2.01 -20.75 -6.43
C ALA A 370 -3.36 -20.92 -5.71
N THR A 371 -3.81 -22.16 -5.60
CA THR A 371 -4.99 -22.52 -4.81
C THR A 371 -4.62 -23.65 -3.86
N LEU A 372 -5.00 -23.54 -2.60
CA LEU A 372 -4.84 -24.62 -1.64
C LEU A 372 -5.67 -25.84 -2.09
N PRO A 373 -5.14 -27.06 -1.91
CA PRO A 373 -5.92 -28.27 -2.08
C PRO A 373 -7.24 -28.20 -1.29
N ALA A 374 -8.27 -28.94 -1.69
CA ALA A 374 -9.42 -29.20 -0.82
C ALA A 374 -9.40 -30.62 -0.25
N THR A 375 -8.60 -31.48 -0.87
CA THR A 375 -8.55 -32.90 -0.60
C THR A 375 -7.11 -33.38 -0.63
N GLU A 376 -6.90 -34.56 -0.07
CA GLU A 376 -5.64 -35.28 -0.04
C GLU A 376 -5.21 -35.71 -1.45
N VAL A 377 -6.16 -35.86 -2.38
CA VAL A 377 -5.89 -36.18 -3.79
C VAL A 377 -5.18 -35.03 -4.49
N ASP A 378 -5.58 -33.80 -4.17
CA ASP A 378 -5.07 -32.55 -4.76
C ASP A 378 -3.81 -32.02 -4.04
N LEU A 379 -3.28 -32.76 -3.06
CA LEU A 379 -2.12 -32.33 -2.29
C LEU A 379 -0.89 -31.91 -3.13
N PRO A 380 -0.62 -32.47 -4.32
CA PRO A 380 0.45 -31.97 -5.19
C PRO A 380 0.35 -30.47 -5.54
N ASP A 381 -0.85 -29.88 -5.52
CA ASP A 381 -1.05 -28.43 -5.76
C ASP A 381 -0.45 -27.56 -4.64
N LEU A 382 -0.23 -28.14 -3.45
CA LEU A 382 0.44 -27.45 -2.34
C LEU A 382 1.87 -27.02 -2.71
N ARG A 383 2.52 -27.70 -3.66
CA ARG A 383 3.83 -27.29 -4.19
C ARG A 383 3.78 -25.90 -4.81
N LYS A 384 2.72 -25.59 -5.56
CA LYS A 384 2.52 -24.26 -6.18
C LYS A 384 2.26 -23.22 -5.09
N VAL A 385 1.52 -23.57 -4.04
CA VAL A 385 1.31 -22.67 -2.88
C VAL A 385 2.62 -22.37 -2.18
N TYR A 386 3.44 -23.39 -1.90
CA TYR A 386 4.78 -23.20 -1.33
C TYR A 386 5.65 -22.32 -2.22
N GLN A 387 5.62 -22.52 -3.54
CA GLN A 387 6.35 -21.69 -4.50
C GLN A 387 5.97 -20.20 -4.34
N VAL A 388 4.68 -19.89 -4.30
CA VAL A 388 4.18 -18.51 -4.12
C VAL A 388 4.62 -17.93 -2.76
N LEU A 389 4.47 -18.69 -1.68
CA LEU A 389 4.87 -18.26 -0.34
C LEU A 389 6.39 -18.08 -0.21
N SER A 390 7.18 -18.91 -0.90
CA SER A 390 8.64 -18.78 -0.96
C SER A 390 9.06 -17.53 -1.72
N MET A 391 8.40 -17.20 -2.84
CA MET A 391 8.61 -15.94 -3.57
C MET A 391 8.28 -14.75 -2.66
N PHE A 392 7.13 -14.78 -1.98
CA PHE A 392 6.71 -13.75 -1.03
C PHE A 392 7.74 -13.52 0.08
N ARG A 393 8.17 -14.60 0.75
CA ARG A 393 9.21 -14.57 1.80
C ARG A 393 10.52 -13.98 1.28
N THR A 394 10.95 -14.38 0.10
CA THR A 394 12.22 -13.92 -0.51
C THR A 394 12.17 -12.44 -0.83
N ALA A 395 11.06 -11.97 -1.42
CA ALA A 395 10.84 -10.56 -1.71
C ALA A 395 10.78 -9.71 -0.44
N ALA A 396 10.00 -10.11 0.57
CA ALA A 396 9.90 -9.40 1.85
C ALA A 396 11.27 -9.32 2.57
N THR A 397 12.04 -10.40 2.51
CA THR A 397 13.42 -10.43 3.04
C THR A 397 14.30 -9.41 2.32
N ALA A 398 14.24 -9.35 0.99
CA ALA A 398 15.04 -8.40 0.22
C ALA A 398 14.68 -6.95 0.59
N THR A 399 13.39 -6.64 0.76
CA THR A 399 12.91 -5.33 1.21
C THR A 399 13.44 -4.98 2.60
N ALA A 400 13.43 -5.92 3.53
CA ALA A 400 13.98 -5.73 4.88
C ALA A 400 15.50 -5.48 4.86
N ASP A 401 16.25 -6.29 4.09
CA ASP A 401 17.71 -6.21 4.01
C ASP A 401 18.22 -4.87 3.45
N ILE A 402 17.46 -4.20 2.58
CA ILE A 402 17.79 -2.86 2.04
C ILE A 402 18.01 -1.86 3.18
N THR A 403 17.25 -1.99 4.27
CA THR A 403 17.26 -0.95 5.31
C THR A 403 18.33 -1.16 6.35
N LEU A 404 18.67 -2.43 6.63
CA LEU A 404 19.84 -2.76 7.43
C LEU A 404 21.14 -2.20 6.81
N ARG A 405 21.26 -2.27 5.47
CA ARG A 405 22.48 -1.83 4.76
C ARG A 405 22.64 -0.30 4.74
N ASN A 406 21.54 0.44 4.81
CA ASN A 406 21.52 1.90 4.62
C ASN A 406 21.51 2.71 5.94
N HIS A 407 21.83 2.09 7.08
CA HIS A 407 22.15 2.83 8.31
C HIS A 407 23.65 3.19 8.34
N PRO A 408 24.05 4.47 8.11
CA PRO A 408 24.14 5.42 9.24
C PRO A 408 23.91 6.92 8.83
N PRO A 409 24.26 7.94 9.66
CA PRO A 409 23.40 9.05 10.06
C PRO A 409 23.74 10.33 9.30
N HIS A 410 23.29 10.50 8.06
CA HIS A 410 23.54 11.75 7.34
C HIS A 410 22.28 12.63 7.27
N PRO A 411 22.13 13.63 8.18
CA PRO A 411 21.02 14.57 8.18
C PRO A 411 21.11 15.63 7.06
N SER A 412 21.65 15.29 5.88
CA SER A 412 21.97 16.28 4.85
C SER A 412 21.53 15.96 3.42
N ALA A 413 20.89 14.82 3.15
CA ALA A 413 20.30 14.59 1.83
C ALA A 413 18.86 15.15 1.78
N SER A 414 18.71 16.47 1.85
CA SER A 414 17.44 17.14 1.54
C SER A 414 17.28 17.38 0.03
N THR A 415 17.68 16.40 -0.78
CA THR A 415 17.23 16.37 -2.17
C THR A 415 15.76 15.98 -2.09
N ASN A 416 14.86 16.94 -2.34
CA ASN A 416 13.45 16.66 -2.60
C ASN A 416 13.41 15.65 -3.75
N VAL A 417 13.32 14.36 -3.42
CA VAL A 417 13.21 13.29 -4.40
C VAL A 417 11.84 13.48 -5.02
N SER A 418 11.80 14.17 -6.15
CA SER A 418 10.57 14.57 -6.85
C SER A 418 9.74 13.38 -7.32
N TYR A 419 10.25 12.16 -7.20
CA TYR A 419 9.62 10.94 -7.68
C TYR A 419 8.44 10.48 -6.82
N THR A 420 8.45 10.75 -5.51
CA THR A 420 7.34 10.33 -4.63
C THR A 420 6.23 11.37 -4.62
N ARG A 421 4.98 10.91 -4.51
CA ARG A 421 3.79 11.75 -4.35
C ARG A 421 3.13 11.42 -3.03
N HIS A 422 2.58 12.42 -2.33
CA HIS A 422 1.83 12.17 -1.10
C HIS A 422 0.71 11.16 -1.35
N THR A 423 0.64 10.11 -0.51
CA THR A 423 -0.44 9.13 -0.58
C THR A 423 -1.76 9.78 -0.19
N TRP A 424 -2.74 9.69 -1.08
CA TRP A 424 -4.12 10.04 -0.80
C TRP A 424 -4.83 8.82 -0.19
N LEU A 425 -5.53 9.02 0.92
CA LEU A 425 -6.27 7.96 1.58
C LEU A 425 -7.76 8.08 1.24
N PRO A 426 -8.42 7.03 0.74
CA PRO A 426 -9.86 7.07 0.52
C PRO A 426 -10.65 7.28 1.81
N PRO A 427 -11.84 7.92 1.73
CA PRO A 427 -12.70 8.08 2.89
C PRO A 427 -13.12 6.71 3.43
N ARG A 428 -13.10 6.59 4.76
CA ARG A 428 -13.60 5.39 5.45
C ARG A 428 -14.99 5.69 6.03
N GLY A 429 -15.95 4.79 5.80
CA GLY A 429 -17.32 4.96 6.30
C GLY A 429 -17.95 6.28 5.84
N ASN A 430 -18.65 6.98 6.73
CA ASN A 430 -19.42 8.18 6.39
C ASN A 430 -18.59 9.47 6.33
N HIS A 431 -17.26 9.41 6.47
CA HIS A 431 -16.40 10.59 6.46
C HIS A 431 -16.43 11.35 5.13
N HIS A 432 -16.12 12.65 5.16
CA HIS A 432 -15.99 13.45 3.93
C HIS A 432 -14.85 12.91 3.06
N VAL A 433 -15.01 13.01 1.73
CA VAL A 433 -13.95 12.67 0.77
C VAL A 433 -12.76 13.60 1.05
N PRO A 434 -11.56 13.07 1.39
CA PRO A 434 -10.41 13.92 1.69
C PRO A 434 -9.96 14.66 0.44
N HIS A 435 -9.60 15.93 0.56
CA HIS A 435 -9.12 16.73 -0.57
C HIS A 435 -8.00 16.03 -1.34
N LEU A 436 -8.03 16.14 -2.67
CA LEU A 436 -6.91 15.69 -3.52
C LEU A 436 -5.61 16.39 -3.13
N PRO A 437 -4.46 15.71 -3.24
CA PRO A 437 -3.16 16.33 -3.06
C PRO A 437 -2.95 17.57 -3.94
N GLN A 438 -2.14 18.52 -3.47
CA GLN A 438 -1.92 19.81 -4.16
C GLN A 438 -1.41 19.67 -5.60
N TYR A 439 -0.65 18.60 -5.92
CA TYR A 439 -0.13 18.35 -7.27
C TYR A 439 -1.21 18.05 -8.32
N PHE A 440 -2.49 17.90 -7.93
CA PHE A 440 -3.59 17.81 -8.89
C PHE A 440 -4.01 19.17 -9.46
N TYR A 441 -3.59 20.27 -8.82
CA TYR A 441 -4.02 21.63 -9.15
C TYR A 441 -2.92 22.50 -9.78
N SER A 442 -1.74 21.94 -10.00
CA SER A 442 -0.54 22.63 -10.52
C SER A 442 -0.45 22.58 -12.04
#